data_AF-A0A8K0IZG3-F1
#
_entry.id   AF-A0A8K0IZG3-F1
#
_cell.length_a   1.000
_cell.length_b   1.000
_cell.length_c   1.000
_cell.angle_alpha   90.00
_cell.angle_beta   90.00
_cell.angle_gamma   90.00
#
_symmetry.space_group_name_H-M   'P 1'
#
loop_
_entity.id
_entity.type
_entity.pdbx_description
1 polymer ?
#
loop_
_entity_poly.entity_id
_entity_poly.type
_entity_poly.pdbx_seq_one_letter_code
_entity_poly.pdbx_strand_id
1 'polypeptide(L)'
;MSNLSGGNKSDDLIRVLRELTSVQRNIANLQVELQGRKDDKNVAQLTHVSEMEKKCESLARITAILKDVIQNKDRIIARLQQPYSLDCIPVEAEYQKQFSELLLKAASDYGALTASVADLQWSQNFRESPSVWGEMLRPIPAALASCTRFFEAMSAMRESFATLQQLRVGHSSSPMMLSDSSGGDSRFLTPSQWREGTMSSDDPIVGGWRQEAEGRVEESEVGDGIDQKRLSWPPLT
;
A
#
# COMPACT_ATOMS: atom_id res chain seq x y z
N MET A 1 93.63 -67.54 -21.51
CA MET A 1 92.92 -66.23 -21.46
C MET A 1 91.46 -66.46 -21.80
N SER A 2 90.58 -65.53 -21.44
CA SER A 2 89.18 -65.41 -21.90
C SER A 2 88.17 -66.48 -21.43
N ASN A 3 87.38 -66.16 -20.39
CA ASN A 3 85.96 -66.54 -20.25
C ASN A 3 85.29 -65.94 -18.99
N LEU A 4 85.27 -64.60 -18.86
CA LEU A 4 84.61 -63.87 -17.76
C LEU A 4 83.66 -62.74 -18.22
N SER A 5 83.35 -62.65 -19.52
CA SER A 5 82.51 -61.56 -20.09
C SER A 5 81.06 -61.99 -20.41
N GLY A 6 80.75 -63.28 -20.34
CA GLY A 6 79.43 -63.82 -20.72
C GLY A 6 78.32 -63.60 -19.69
N GLY A 7 78.61 -63.84 -18.39
CA GLY A 7 77.60 -63.87 -17.32
C GLY A 7 76.84 -62.56 -17.12
N ASN A 8 77.55 -61.43 -17.04
CA ASN A 8 76.91 -60.13 -16.82
C ASN A 8 75.88 -59.78 -17.91
N LYS A 9 76.16 -60.13 -19.18
CA LYS A 9 75.24 -59.87 -20.30
C LYS A 9 73.99 -60.74 -20.26
N SER A 10 74.09 -61.98 -19.80
CA SER A 10 72.90 -62.83 -19.58
C SER A 10 72.06 -62.34 -18.41
N ASP A 11 72.69 -61.89 -17.32
CA ASP A 11 71.98 -61.38 -16.15
C ASP A 11 71.29 -60.03 -16.43
N ASP A 12 71.92 -59.16 -17.21
CA ASP A 12 71.31 -57.94 -17.74
C ASP A 12 70.11 -58.24 -18.65
N LEU A 13 70.21 -59.24 -19.54
CA LEU A 13 69.09 -59.66 -20.38
C LEU A 13 67.93 -60.23 -19.54
N ILE A 14 68.21 -61.07 -18.54
CA ILE A 14 67.19 -61.63 -17.65
C ILE A 14 66.49 -60.52 -16.84
N ARG A 15 67.24 -59.49 -16.41
CA ARG A 15 66.71 -58.30 -15.75
C ARG A 15 65.75 -57.53 -16.66
N VAL A 16 66.18 -57.18 -17.87
CA VAL A 16 65.36 -56.47 -18.86
C VAL A 16 64.10 -57.27 -19.24
N LEU A 17 64.19 -58.60 -19.37
CA LEU A 17 63.02 -59.45 -19.62
C LEU A 17 62.01 -59.42 -18.45
N ARG A 18 62.48 -59.41 -17.19
CA ARG A 18 61.62 -59.27 -16.01
C ARG A 18 60.97 -57.88 -15.94
N GLU A 19 61.73 -56.83 -16.22
CA GLU A 19 61.22 -55.46 -16.30
C GLU A 19 60.18 -55.30 -17.41
N LEU A 20 60.45 -55.81 -18.61
CA LEU A 20 59.49 -55.84 -19.73
C LEU A 20 58.21 -56.60 -19.36
N THR A 21 58.33 -57.76 -18.70
CA THR A 21 57.18 -58.53 -18.20
C THR A 21 56.39 -57.79 -17.12
N SER A 22 57.06 -56.98 -16.30
CA SER A 22 56.43 -56.11 -15.30
C SER A 22 55.65 -54.98 -16.00
N VAL A 23 56.28 -54.28 -16.94
CA VAL A 23 55.66 -53.20 -17.74
C VAL A 23 54.47 -53.74 -18.55
N GLN A 24 54.60 -54.90 -19.19
CA GLN A 24 53.50 -55.52 -19.94
C GLN A 24 52.29 -55.83 -19.05
N ARG A 25 52.52 -56.33 -17.83
CA ARG A 25 51.45 -56.55 -16.84
C ARG A 25 50.82 -55.24 -16.38
N ASN A 26 51.62 -54.19 -16.16
CA ASN A 26 51.11 -52.87 -15.78
C ASN A 26 50.28 -52.24 -16.91
N ILE A 27 50.69 -52.39 -18.17
CA ILE A 27 49.91 -51.94 -19.34
C ILE A 27 48.56 -52.67 -19.40
N ALA A 28 48.53 -53.98 -19.22
CA ALA A 28 47.28 -54.75 -19.20
C ALA A 28 46.34 -54.29 -18.06
N ASN A 29 46.87 -54.06 -16.85
CA ASN A 29 46.09 -53.54 -15.73
C ASN A 29 45.49 -52.15 -16.03
N LEU A 30 46.29 -51.23 -16.57
CA LEU A 30 45.83 -49.89 -16.95
C LEU A 30 44.79 -49.92 -18.10
N GLN A 31 44.91 -50.85 -19.04
CA GLN A 31 43.91 -51.05 -20.09
C GLN A 31 42.56 -51.49 -19.51
N VAL A 32 42.56 -52.43 -18.55
CA VAL A 32 41.35 -52.87 -17.85
C VAL A 32 40.72 -51.72 -17.06
N GLU A 33 41.53 -50.93 -16.35
CA GLU A 33 41.02 -49.78 -15.58
C GLU A 33 40.44 -48.68 -16.48
N LEU A 34 41.12 -48.34 -17.58
CA LEU A 34 40.62 -47.36 -18.55
C LEU A 34 39.32 -47.83 -19.22
N GLN A 35 39.22 -49.11 -19.57
CA GLN A 35 37.99 -49.67 -20.13
C GLN A 35 36.85 -49.66 -19.09
N GLY A 36 37.14 -50.03 -17.84
CA GLY A 36 36.17 -49.94 -16.74
C GLY A 36 35.63 -48.52 -16.52
N ARG A 37 36.50 -47.50 -16.47
CA ARG A 37 36.09 -46.09 -16.35
C ARG A 37 35.32 -45.58 -17.58
N LYS A 38 35.62 -46.10 -18.78
CA LYS A 38 34.89 -45.78 -20.01
C LYS A 38 33.47 -46.36 -19.96
N ASP A 39 33.32 -47.61 -19.55
CA ASP A 39 32.03 -48.28 -19.48
C ASP A 39 31.17 -47.72 -18.35
N ASP A 40 31.76 -47.43 -17.18
CA ASP A 40 31.12 -46.69 -16.09
C ASP A 40 30.53 -45.36 -16.58
N LYS A 41 31.33 -44.53 -17.27
CA LYS A 41 30.86 -43.28 -17.88
C LYS A 41 29.72 -43.48 -18.89
N ASN A 42 29.71 -44.58 -19.64
CA ASN A 42 28.65 -44.88 -20.60
C ASN A 42 27.32 -45.24 -19.90
N VAL A 43 27.37 -45.94 -18.76
CA VAL A 43 26.17 -46.32 -18.01
C VAL A 43 25.77 -45.31 -16.91
N ALA A 44 26.64 -44.35 -16.59
CA ALA A 44 26.49 -43.42 -15.47
C ALA A 44 25.14 -42.68 -15.45
N GLN A 45 24.57 -42.35 -16.61
CA GLN A 45 23.26 -41.71 -16.71
C GLN A 45 22.08 -42.56 -16.19
N LEU A 46 22.29 -43.86 -15.97
CA LEU A 46 21.33 -44.82 -15.45
C LEU A 46 21.75 -45.42 -14.10
N THR A 47 23.05 -45.49 -13.81
CA THR A 47 23.58 -46.08 -12.58
C THR A 47 23.90 -45.06 -11.47
N HIS A 48 24.23 -43.81 -11.81
CA HIS A 48 24.55 -42.80 -10.78
C HIS A 48 23.28 -42.19 -10.22
N VAL A 49 23.13 -42.27 -8.89
CA VAL A 49 22.00 -41.71 -8.15
C VAL A 49 21.79 -40.22 -8.47
N SER A 50 22.85 -39.42 -8.56
CA SER A 50 22.75 -37.99 -8.89
C SER A 50 22.17 -37.70 -10.29
N GLU A 51 22.44 -38.55 -11.29
CA GLU A 51 21.84 -38.39 -12.63
C GLU A 51 20.37 -38.83 -12.64
N MET A 52 20.00 -39.81 -11.82
CA MET A 52 18.61 -40.21 -11.63
C MET A 52 17.82 -39.14 -10.85
N GLU A 53 18.42 -38.55 -9.82
CA GLU A 53 17.86 -37.49 -8.99
C GLU A 53 17.53 -36.25 -9.83
N LYS A 54 18.46 -35.76 -10.65
CA LYS A 54 18.21 -34.67 -11.63
C LYS A 54 17.03 -34.97 -12.56
N LYS A 55 16.86 -36.23 -12.99
CA LYS A 55 15.73 -36.65 -13.82
C LYS A 55 14.43 -36.64 -13.02
N CYS A 56 14.43 -37.12 -11.78
CA CYS A 56 13.29 -37.05 -10.87
C CYS A 56 12.88 -35.61 -10.57
N GLU A 57 13.83 -34.70 -10.30
CA GLU A 57 13.57 -33.27 -10.13
C GLU A 57 12.97 -32.62 -11.38
N SER A 58 13.49 -32.95 -12.56
CA SER A 58 12.98 -32.46 -13.84
C SER A 58 11.54 -32.93 -14.09
N LEU A 59 11.27 -34.22 -13.87
CA LEU A 59 9.93 -34.80 -13.96
C LEU A 59 8.97 -34.20 -12.92
N ALA A 60 9.41 -33.99 -11.68
CA ALA A 60 8.62 -33.34 -10.64
C ALA A 60 8.25 -31.90 -11.01
N ARG A 61 9.21 -31.13 -11.55
CA ARG A 61 8.98 -29.76 -12.05
C ARG A 61 7.98 -29.74 -13.20
N ILE A 62 8.14 -30.61 -14.19
CA ILE A 62 7.22 -30.73 -15.33
C ILE A 62 5.82 -31.15 -14.86
N THR A 63 5.74 -32.07 -13.89
CA THR A 63 4.47 -32.53 -13.30
C THR A 63 3.74 -31.42 -12.54
N ALA A 64 4.47 -30.58 -11.80
CA ALA A 64 3.90 -29.42 -11.13
C ALA A 64 3.30 -28.43 -12.14
N ILE A 65 4.05 -28.06 -13.18
CA ILE A 65 3.58 -27.16 -14.25
C ILE A 65 2.31 -27.72 -14.93
N LEU A 66 2.30 -29.02 -15.25
CA LEU A 66 1.14 -29.69 -15.86
C LEU A 66 -0.09 -29.66 -14.93
N LYS A 67 0.11 -29.88 -13.62
CA LYS A 67 -0.95 -29.80 -12.62
C LYS A 67 -1.56 -28.39 -12.56
N ASP A 68 -0.73 -27.36 -12.56
CA ASP A 68 -1.16 -25.96 -12.51
C ASP A 68 -1.94 -25.57 -13.78
N VAL A 69 -1.49 -26.02 -14.96
CA VAL A 69 -2.20 -25.82 -16.24
C VAL A 69 -3.58 -26.50 -16.22
N ILE A 70 -3.68 -27.72 -15.70
CA ILE A 70 -4.97 -28.44 -15.56
C ILE A 70 -5.90 -27.69 -14.62
N GLN A 71 -5.44 -27.33 -13.42
CA GLN A 71 -6.24 -26.59 -12.44
C GLN A 71 -6.73 -25.23 -12.97
N ASN A 72 -5.88 -24.52 -13.70
CA ASN A 72 -6.26 -23.25 -14.33
C ASN A 72 -7.30 -23.44 -15.45
N LYS A 73 -7.16 -24.48 -16.27
CA LYS A 73 -8.14 -24.84 -17.30
C LYS A 73 -9.49 -25.18 -16.67
N ASP A 74 -9.51 -25.99 -15.61
CA ASP A 74 -10.76 -26.39 -14.94
C ASP A 74 -11.43 -25.18 -14.26
N ARG A 75 -10.66 -24.24 -13.70
CA ARG A 75 -11.16 -22.95 -13.20
C ARG A 75 -11.80 -22.11 -14.32
N ILE A 76 -11.20 -22.05 -15.51
CA ILE A 76 -11.76 -21.33 -16.67
C ILE A 76 -13.04 -22.01 -17.16
N ILE A 77 -13.04 -23.34 -17.27
CA ILE A 77 -14.23 -24.13 -17.63
C ILE A 77 -15.37 -23.85 -16.65
N ALA A 78 -15.13 -23.91 -15.34
CA ALA A 78 -16.14 -23.61 -14.32
C ALA A 78 -16.71 -22.17 -14.46
N ARG A 79 -15.87 -21.18 -14.79
CA ARG A 79 -16.32 -19.80 -15.04
C ARG A 79 -17.12 -19.63 -16.33
N LEU A 80 -16.83 -20.41 -17.37
CA LEU A 80 -17.56 -20.38 -18.65
C LEU A 80 -18.85 -21.21 -18.60
N GLN A 81 -18.91 -22.21 -17.72
CA GLN A 81 -20.09 -23.04 -17.46
C GLN A 81 -21.04 -22.43 -16.41
N GLN A 82 -20.63 -21.40 -15.67
CA GLN A 82 -21.56 -20.61 -14.88
C GLN A 82 -22.63 -20.04 -15.82
N PRO A 83 -23.93 -20.30 -15.57
CA PRO A 83 -24.98 -19.71 -16.39
C PRO A 83 -24.84 -18.20 -16.32
N TYR A 84 -24.78 -17.55 -17.48
CA TYR A 84 -24.72 -16.10 -17.58
C TYR A 84 -25.85 -15.49 -16.72
N SER A 85 -25.51 -14.58 -15.81
CA SER A 85 -26.50 -13.85 -15.02
C SER A 85 -27.50 -13.20 -15.97
N LEU A 86 -28.80 -13.36 -15.68
CA LEU A 86 -29.91 -13.23 -16.64
C LEU A 86 -30.04 -11.86 -17.33
N ASP A 87 -29.47 -10.80 -16.77
CA ASP A 87 -29.52 -9.45 -17.33
C ASP A 87 -28.49 -9.21 -18.45
N CYS A 88 -28.39 -10.16 -19.38
CA CYS A 88 -27.66 -9.98 -20.64
C CYS A 88 -28.59 -9.41 -21.71
N ILE A 89 -28.34 -8.17 -22.14
CA ILE A 89 -28.97 -7.62 -23.34
C ILE A 89 -28.35 -8.33 -24.55
N PRO A 90 -29.12 -9.10 -25.35
CA PRO A 90 -28.58 -9.70 -26.57
C PRO A 90 -28.28 -8.59 -27.59
N VAL A 91 -27.12 -8.66 -28.22
CA VAL A 91 -26.67 -7.71 -29.24
C VAL A 91 -26.04 -8.47 -30.39
N GLU A 92 -26.59 -8.28 -31.58
CA GLU A 92 -26.11 -8.86 -32.83
C GLU A 92 -24.67 -8.43 -33.08
N ALA A 93 -23.85 -9.32 -33.68
CA ALA A 93 -22.42 -9.09 -33.87
C ALA A 93 -22.10 -7.80 -34.66
N GLU A 94 -23.00 -7.38 -35.55
CA GLU A 94 -22.90 -6.13 -36.32
C GLU A 94 -23.10 -4.86 -35.47
N TYR A 95 -23.81 -4.95 -34.33
CA TYR A 95 -24.12 -3.84 -33.43
C TYR A 95 -23.26 -3.79 -32.15
N GLN A 96 -22.49 -4.85 -31.86
CA GLN A 96 -21.66 -4.93 -30.64
C GLN A 96 -20.70 -3.74 -30.49
N LYS A 97 -20.14 -3.24 -31.60
CA LYS A 97 -19.26 -2.07 -31.56
C LYS A 97 -20.03 -0.82 -31.10
N GLN A 98 -21.11 -0.42 -31.78
CA GLN A 98 -21.86 0.78 -31.39
C GLN A 98 -22.48 0.63 -30.00
N PHE A 99 -22.89 -0.59 -29.61
CA PHE A 99 -23.41 -0.86 -28.26
C PHE A 99 -22.33 -0.68 -27.17
N SER A 100 -21.10 -1.16 -27.39
CA SER A 100 -20.00 -0.92 -26.43
C SER A 100 -19.61 0.57 -26.33
N GLU A 101 -19.61 1.30 -27.46
CA GLU A 101 -19.40 2.75 -27.48
C GLU A 101 -20.52 3.51 -26.75
N LEU A 102 -21.78 3.09 -26.95
CA LEU A 102 -22.95 3.62 -26.25
C LEU A 102 -22.89 3.34 -24.74
N LEU A 103 -22.52 2.13 -24.32
CA LEU A 103 -22.36 1.78 -22.91
C LEU A 103 -21.26 2.62 -22.25
N LEU A 104 -20.12 2.81 -22.91
CA LEU A 104 -19.02 3.61 -22.38
C LEU A 104 -19.44 5.07 -22.19
N LYS A 105 -20.22 5.62 -23.13
CA LYS A 105 -20.75 6.99 -23.05
C LYS A 105 -21.89 7.13 -22.03
N ALA A 106 -22.79 6.15 -21.95
CA ALA A 106 -23.82 6.12 -20.92
C ALA A 106 -23.19 6.03 -19.52
N ALA A 107 -22.09 5.30 -19.36
CA ALA A 107 -21.36 5.20 -18.11
C ALA A 107 -20.64 6.51 -17.71
N SER A 108 -20.06 7.26 -18.67
CA SER A 108 -19.51 8.59 -18.36
C SER A 108 -20.58 9.58 -17.93
N ASP A 109 -21.75 9.51 -18.58
CA ASP A 109 -22.81 10.49 -18.40
C ASP A 109 -23.76 10.12 -17.23
N TYR A 110 -23.66 8.89 -16.69
CA TYR A 110 -24.49 8.35 -15.61
C TYR A 110 -24.49 9.21 -14.34
N GLY A 111 -23.34 9.78 -13.96
CA GLY A 111 -23.25 10.67 -12.80
C GLY A 111 -24.03 11.97 -12.99
N ALA A 112 -23.90 12.60 -14.16
CA ALA A 112 -24.65 13.81 -14.51
C ALA A 112 -26.15 13.53 -14.67
N LEU A 113 -26.52 12.38 -15.23
CA LEU A 113 -27.91 11.94 -15.34
C LEU A 113 -28.52 11.68 -13.95
N THR A 114 -27.80 11.04 -13.05
CA THR A 114 -28.25 10.78 -11.66
C THR A 114 -28.46 12.09 -10.89
N ALA A 115 -27.53 13.04 -11.02
CA ALA A 115 -27.70 14.39 -10.45
C ALA A 115 -28.93 15.10 -11.03
N SER A 116 -29.10 15.08 -12.36
CA SER A 116 -30.26 15.69 -13.03
C SER A 116 -31.60 15.07 -12.60
N VAL A 117 -31.64 13.75 -12.39
CA VAL A 117 -32.83 13.05 -11.87
C VAL A 117 -33.10 13.45 -10.41
N ALA A 118 -32.05 13.59 -9.59
CA ALA A 118 -32.18 14.07 -8.21
C ALA A 118 -32.67 15.53 -8.16
N ASP A 119 -32.20 16.42 -9.05
CA ASP A 119 -32.67 17.81 -9.15
C ASP A 119 -34.14 17.88 -9.62
N LEU A 120 -34.55 17.01 -10.53
CA LEU A 120 -35.94 16.87 -10.98
C LEU A 120 -36.85 16.31 -9.86
N GLN A 121 -36.36 15.37 -9.04
CA GLN A 121 -37.09 14.88 -7.87
C GLN A 121 -37.17 15.96 -6.78
N TRP A 122 -36.07 16.68 -6.53
CA TRP A 122 -36.02 17.79 -5.60
C TRP A 122 -37.04 18.85 -5.98
N SER A 123 -37.02 19.35 -7.23
CA SER A 123 -37.98 20.35 -7.72
C SER A 123 -39.43 19.85 -7.73
N GLN A 124 -39.71 18.58 -8.03
CA GLN A 124 -41.07 18.01 -7.95
C GLN A 124 -41.64 17.96 -6.53
N ASN A 125 -40.80 17.92 -5.49
CA ASN A 125 -41.24 17.95 -4.10
C ASN A 125 -41.73 19.35 -3.67
N PHE A 126 -41.40 20.42 -4.42
CA PHE A 126 -41.87 21.77 -4.14
C PHE A 126 -43.10 22.13 -4.98
N ARG A 127 -44.28 22.05 -4.36
CA ARG A 127 -45.55 22.49 -4.96
C ARG A 127 -45.91 23.95 -4.64
N GLU A 128 -45.04 24.63 -3.92
CA GLU A 128 -45.23 26.01 -3.47
C GLU A 128 -44.70 27.02 -4.48
N SER A 129 -45.39 28.16 -4.62
CA SER A 129 -44.99 29.18 -5.59
C SER A 129 -43.59 29.76 -5.31
N PRO A 130 -42.83 30.17 -6.35
CA PRO A 130 -41.50 30.79 -6.22
C PRO A 130 -41.39 31.96 -5.23
N SER A 131 -42.50 32.61 -4.88
CA SER A 131 -42.56 33.67 -3.86
C SER A 131 -42.23 33.20 -2.44
N VAL A 132 -42.57 31.97 -2.05
CA VAL A 132 -42.35 31.45 -0.68
C VAL A 132 -40.85 31.30 -0.38
N TRP A 133 -40.06 30.98 -1.40
CA TRP A 133 -38.60 30.86 -1.32
C TRP A 133 -37.92 32.16 -0.92
N GLY A 134 -38.46 33.31 -1.33
CA GLY A 134 -37.94 34.62 -0.95
C GLY A 134 -38.09 34.90 0.55
N GLU A 135 -39.14 34.40 1.19
CA GLU A 135 -39.31 34.41 2.65
C GLU A 135 -38.33 33.42 3.31
N MET A 136 -38.32 32.17 2.85
CA MET A 136 -37.54 31.07 3.44
C MET A 136 -36.03 31.26 3.36
N LEU A 137 -35.51 31.86 2.27
CA LEU A 137 -34.07 32.08 2.07
C LEU A 137 -33.57 33.40 2.69
N ARG A 138 -34.47 34.35 3.02
CA ARG A 138 -34.11 35.65 3.63
C ARG A 138 -33.20 35.56 4.87
N PRO A 139 -33.34 34.57 5.78
CA PRO A 139 -32.45 34.42 6.92
C PRO A 139 -31.00 34.16 6.55
N ILE A 140 -30.70 33.56 5.39
CA ILE A 140 -29.33 33.17 5.01
C ILE A 140 -28.44 34.40 4.73
N PRO A 141 -28.81 35.35 3.84
CA PRO A 141 -28.06 36.61 3.69
C PRO A 141 -28.01 37.44 4.98
N ALA A 142 -29.07 37.41 5.80
CA ALA A 142 -29.11 38.14 7.07
C ALA A 142 -28.09 37.56 8.09
N ALA A 143 -28.03 36.23 8.21
CA ALA A 143 -27.06 35.54 9.05
C ALA A 143 -25.63 35.79 8.57
N LEU A 144 -25.36 35.65 7.27
CA LEU A 144 -24.04 35.96 6.68
C LEU A 144 -23.63 37.41 6.94
N ALA A 145 -24.52 38.37 6.72
CA ALA A 145 -24.25 39.79 6.98
C ALA A 145 -24.10 40.12 8.48
N SER A 146 -24.64 39.29 9.39
CA SER A 146 -24.39 39.40 10.82
C SER A 146 -23.00 38.85 11.18
N CYS A 147 -22.62 37.68 10.63
CA CYS A 147 -21.29 37.09 10.82
C CYS A 147 -20.17 38.03 10.33
N THR A 148 -20.35 38.66 9.16
CA THR A 148 -19.40 39.67 8.65
C THR A 148 -19.27 40.86 9.60
N ARG A 149 -20.38 41.43 10.08
CA ARG A 149 -20.34 42.55 11.04
C ARG A 149 -19.73 42.17 12.38
N PHE A 150 -19.97 40.95 12.87
CA PHE A 150 -19.30 40.45 14.08
C PHE A 150 -17.79 40.31 13.87
N PHE A 151 -17.35 39.82 12.71
CA PHE A 151 -15.93 39.71 12.37
C PHE A 151 -15.24 41.09 12.23
N GLU A 152 -15.92 42.05 11.61
CA GLU A 152 -15.48 43.45 11.50
C GLU A 152 -15.36 44.09 12.90
N ALA A 153 -16.38 43.96 13.74
CA ALA A 153 -16.38 44.50 15.11
C ALA A 153 -15.27 43.88 15.98
N MET A 154 -15.07 42.56 15.89
CA MET A 154 -13.98 41.86 16.58
C MET A 154 -12.60 42.30 16.08
N SER A 155 -12.46 42.60 14.78
CA SER A 155 -11.21 43.09 14.20
C SER A 155 -10.91 44.53 14.63
N ALA A 156 -11.91 45.42 14.60
CA ALA A 156 -11.79 46.78 15.11
C ALA A 156 -11.48 46.81 16.62
N MET A 157 -12.07 45.91 17.42
CA MET A 157 -11.74 45.78 18.85
C MET A 157 -10.27 45.37 19.04
N ARG A 158 -9.78 44.40 18.28
CA ARG A 158 -8.37 43.96 18.29
C ARG A 158 -7.41 45.09 17.91
N GLU A 159 -7.76 45.90 16.90
CA GLU A 159 -6.99 47.07 16.48
C GLU A 159 -6.97 48.17 17.54
N SER A 160 -8.10 48.46 18.18
CA SER A 160 -8.16 49.42 19.30
C SER A 160 -7.33 48.96 20.52
N PHE A 161 -7.28 47.66 20.79
CA PHE A 161 -6.43 47.12 21.85
C PHE A 161 -4.93 47.21 21.48
N ALA A 162 -4.58 46.95 20.21
CA ALA A 162 -3.21 47.10 19.72
C ALA A 162 -2.71 48.55 19.80
N THR A 163 -3.52 49.55 19.46
CA THR A 163 -3.13 50.97 19.61
C THR A 163 -3.00 51.37 21.07
N LEU A 164 -3.89 50.90 21.97
CA LEU A 164 -3.75 51.09 23.42
C LEU A 164 -2.48 50.45 23.98
N GLN A 165 -2.07 49.27 23.48
CA GLN A 165 -0.80 48.65 23.87
C GLN A 165 0.40 49.47 23.38
N GLN A 166 0.40 49.96 22.14
CA GLN A 166 1.46 50.84 21.62
C GLN A 166 1.61 52.11 22.46
N LEU A 167 0.49 52.75 22.83
CA LEU A 167 0.48 53.90 23.73
C LEU A 167 1.02 53.56 25.13
N ARG A 168 0.68 52.38 25.68
CA ARG A 168 1.20 51.93 26.98
C ARG A 168 2.70 51.66 26.97
N VAL A 169 3.22 51.07 25.89
CA VAL A 169 4.66 50.77 25.74
C VAL A 169 5.46 52.04 25.43
N GLY A 170 4.89 52.99 24.69
CA GLY A 170 5.55 54.24 24.28
C GLY A 170 5.83 55.27 25.40
N HIS A 171 5.35 55.06 26.62
CA HIS A 171 5.50 56.02 27.74
C HIS A 171 6.31 55.48 28.94
N SER A 172 6.94 54.30 28.82
CA SER A 172 7.69 53.67 29.93
C SER A 172 9.16 54.12 30.02
N SER A 173 9.43 55.42 30.14
CA SER A 173 10.80 55.94 30.32
C SER A 173 10.93 57.31 31.00
N SER A 174 10.31 57.53 32.17
CA SER A 174 10.87 58.38 33.24
C SER A 174 10.14 58.21 34.58
N PRO A 175 10.82 58.08 35.74
CA PRO A 175 10.18 57.98 37.05
C PRO A 175 10.07 59.34 37.77
N MET A 176 8.97 59.58 38.49
CA MET A 176 8.93 60.61 39.54
C MET A 176 8.01 60.19 40.70
N MET A 177 8.33 60.65 41.91
CA MET A 177 7.91 60.08 43.20
C MET A 177 6.79 60.85 43.93
N LEU A 178 6.15 60.16 44.90
CA LEU A 178 5.44 60.64 46.11
C LEU A 178 4.13 61.45 45.88
N SER A 179 2.95 60.99 46.32
CA SER A 179 2.43 60.92 47.71
C SER A 179 2.26 62.32 48.33
N ASP A 180 1.07 62.79 48.73
CA ASP A 180 0.22 62.19 49.78
C ASP A 180 -1.27 62.70 49.75
N SER A 181 -2.10 62.05 50.57
CA SER A 181 -3.51 62.26 50.97
C SER A 181 -4.20 63.63 50.76
N SER A 182 -5.39 63.64 50.13
CA SER A 182 -6.70 63.73 50.83
C SER A 182 -7.89 64.17 49.94
N GLY A 183 -9.07 63.57 50.17
CA GLY A 183 -10.38 64.15 49.81
C GLY A 183 -11.11 63.60 48.56
N GLY A 184 -12.29 63.00 48.78
CA GLY A 184 -13.32 62.80 47.74
C GLY A 184 -13.54 61.36 47.28
N ASP A 185 -14.15 60.52 48.11
CA ASP A 185 -14.50 59.13 47.75
C ASP A 185 -15.63 59.09 46.70
N SER A 186 -15.34 58.58 45.50
CA SER A 186 -16.23 58.68 44.34
C SER A 186 -16.27 57.40 43.47
N ARG A 187 -16.95 56.38 44.01
CA ARG A 187 -18.00 55.58 43.32
C ARG A 187 -17.78 55.17 41.85
N PHE A 188 -16.90 54.19 41.62
CA PHE A 188 -17.16 53.13 40.63
C PHE A 188 -16.75 51.77 41.20
N LEU A 189 -17.60 51.23 42.07
CA LEU A 189 -17.50 49.84 42.54
C LEU A 189 -17.93 48.91 41.40
N THR A 190 -17.04 48.00 41.00
CA THR A 190 -17.38 46.84 40.19
C THR A 190 -18.30 45.91 41.01
N PRO A 191 -19.55 45.65 40.60
CA PRO A 191 -20.38 44.66 41.29
C PRO A 191 -19.79 43.27 41.05
N SER A 192 -19.50 42.56 42.14
CA SER A 192 -18.88 41.23 42.09
C SER A 192 -19.93 40.12 42.23
N GLN A 193 -19.67 39.01 41.54
CA GLN A 193 -20.10 37.64 41.87
C GLN A 193 -21.59 37.42 42.20
N TRP A 194 -22.39 37.07 41.19
CA TRP A 194 -23.60 36.27 41.42
C TRP A 194 -23.21 34.80 41.68
N ARG A 195 -23.72 34.23 42.77
CA ARG A 195 -23.42 32.86 43.23
C ARG A 195 -24.65 31.95 43.09
N GLU A 196 -24.53 31.00 42.17
CA GLU A 196 -24.83 29.56 42.26
C GLU A 196 -26.02 29.01 43.08
N GLY A 197 -26.74 28.06 42.43
CA GLY A 197 -27.77 27.17 42.98
C GLY A 197 -29.09 27.28 42.19
N THR A 198 -29.71 26.24 41.62
CA THR A 198 -29.48 24.78 41.53
C THR A 198 -30.19 24.36 40.21
N MET A 199 -29.80 23.41 39.34
CA MET A 199 -29.53 21.98 39.58
C MET A 199 -28.76 21.30 38.42
N SER A 200 -27.92 20.32 38.76
CA SER A 200 -27.63 19.03 38.09
C SER A 200 -27.23 18.91 36.59
N SER A 201 -26.03 18.31 36.40
CA SER A 201 -25.48 17.57 35.23
C SER A 201 -25.13 18.40 33.97
N ASP A 202 -23.95 18.29 33.31
CA ASP A 202 -23.09 17.13 33.01
C ASP A 202 -21.56 17.43 33.02
N ASP A 203 -20.76 16.41 32.67
CA ASP A 203 -19.30 16.19 32.73
C ASP A 203 -18.29 17.33 32.42
N PRO A 204 -17.09 17.32 33.07
CA PRO A 204 -15.95 18.13 32.68
C PRO A 204 -14.97 17.41 31.73
N ILE A 205 -14.69 18.03 30.57
CA ILE A 205 -13.48 17.76 29.78
C ILE A 205 -12.30 18.54 30.37
N VAL A 206 -11.19 17.86 30.68
CA VAL A 206 -9.92 18.49 31.07
C VAL A 206 -8.82 18.08 30.09
N GLY A 207 -8.22 19.06 29.42
CA GLY A 207 -7.01 18.88 28.62
C GLY A 207 -5.75 19.23 29.40
N GLY A 208 -4.61 18.63 29.03
CA GLY A 208 -3.29 18.94 29.59
C GLY A 208 -2.17 18.70 28.56
N TRP A 209 -1.28 19.68 28.41
CA TRP A 209 -0.16 19.65 27.44
C TRP A 209 1.20 19.46 28.13
N ARG A 210 2.02 18.48 27.71
CA ARG A 210 3.42 18.66 27.20
C ARG A 210 4.17 17.32 26.97
N GLN A 211 5.08 17.36 25.97
CA GLN A 211 6.47 16.81 25.89
C GLN A 211 6.92 15.73 26.90
N GLU A 212 7.77 14.73 26.63
CA GLU A 212 8.65 14.33 25.48
C GLU A 212 9.25 12.93 25.80
N ALA A 213 10.10 12.22 25.02
CA ALA A 213 10.78 12.36 23.71
C ALA A 213 11.19 10.95 23.18
N GLU A 214 11.70 10.87 21.93
CA GLU A 214 12.49 9.76 21.32
C GLU A 214 11.86 8.33 21.25
N GLY A 215 12.01 7.53 20.19
CA GLY A 215 12.60 7.74 18.86
C GLY A 215 12.97 6.42 18.18
N ARG A 216 12.68 6.24 16.88
CA ARG A 216 13.50 5.42 15.95
C ARG A 216 13.11 5.71 14.49
N VAL A 217 14.13 5.95 13.66
CA VAL A 217 14.06 6.03 12.20
C VAL A 217 14.45 4.67 11.61
N GLU A 218 13.77 4.26 10.54
CA GLU A 218 14.38 3.59 9.37
C GLU A 218 13.39 3.70 8.18
N GLU A 219 13.90 4.04 7.00
CA GLU A 219 13.13 4.36 5.78
C GLU A 219 13.13 3.21 4.75
N SER A 220 12.23 3.30 3.77
CA SER A 220 12.26 2.62 2.46
C SER A 220 11.93 1.10 2.47
N GLU A 221 11.25 0.50 1.47
CA GLU A 221 10.88 0.93 0.11
C GLU A 221 9.42 0.60 -0.29
N VAL A 222 8.85 1.48 -1.14
CA VAL A 222 7.94 1.26 -2.30
C VAL A 222 7.26 -0.11 -2.50
N GLY A 223 5.91 -0.14 -2.64
CA GLY A 223 5.19 -1.33 -3.13
C GLY A 223 3.66 -1.24 -3.12
N ASP A 224 3.08 -0.47 -4.04
CA ASP A 224 1.64 -0.18 -4.27
C ASP A 224 0.62 -1.28 -3.85
N GLY A 225 -0.21 -0.95 -2.86
CA GLY A 225 -1.28 -1.82 -2.34
C GLY A 225 -2.66 -1.40 -2.82
N ILE A 226 -3.02 -1.73 -4.06
CA ILE A 226 -4.32 -1.42 -4.65
C ILE A 226 -5.44 -2.42 -4.27
N ASP A 227 -6.23 -2.00 -3.28
CA ASP A 227 -7.68 -2.21 -3.15
C ASP A 227 -8.27 -3.60 -3.48
N GLN A 228 -8.38 -4.47 -2.46
CA GLN A 228 -9.40 -5.52 -2.41
C GLN A 228 -10.80 -4.95 -2.14
N LYS A 229 -11.29 -4.04 -3.00
CA LYS A 229 -12.66 -3.52 -2.90
C LYS A 229 -13.67 -4.53 -3.42
N ARG A 230 -14.21 -5.33 -2.49
CA ARG A 230 -15.34 -6.24 -2.71
C ARG A 230 -16.51 -5.49 -3.38
N LEU A 231 -16.86 -5.91 -4.60
CA LEU A 231 -18.18 -5.64 -5.17
C LEU A 231 -19.19 -6.64 -4.58
N SER A 232 -19.83 -6.26 -3.48
CA SER A 232 -20.96 -7.00 -2.91
C SER A 232 -22.27 -6.25 -3.15
N TRP A 233 -23.15 -6.83 -3.96
CA TRP A 233 -24.53 -6.41 -4.12
C TRP A 233 -25.40 -6.90 -2.95
N PRO A 234 -26.53 -6.24 -2.64
CA PRO A 234 -27.37 -6.60 -1.50
C PRO A 234 -28.14 -7.91 -1.71
N PRO A 235 -28.56 -8.60 -0.63
CA PRO A 235 -29.41 -9.78 -0.74
C PRO A 235 -30.83 -9.40 -1.18
N LEU A 236 -31.43 -10.26 -2.01
CA LEU A 236 -32.84 -10.14 -2.39
C LEU A 236 -33.74 -10.71 -1.28
N THR A 237 -34.79 -9.98 -0.94
CA THR A 237 -35.94 -10.43 -0.13
C THR A 237 -36.96 -11.16 -0.99
#